data_AF-A0A2E8GN81-F1
#
_entry.id   AF-A0A2E8GN81-F1
#
_cell.length_a   1.000
_cell.length_b   1.000
_cell.length_c   1.000
_cell.angle_alpha   90.00
_cell.angle_beta   90.00
_cell.angle_gamma   90.00
#
_symmetry.space_group_name_H-M   'P 1'
#
loop_
_entity.id
_entity.type
_entity.pdbx_description
1 polymer ?
#
loop_
_entity_poly.entity_id
_entity_poly.type
_entity_poly.pdbx_seq_one_letter_code
_entity_poly.pdbx_strand_id
1 'polypeptide(L)' 'LGLGNDWAYNVISMIGNYGEMYERHVGLNTPLQLQREGSPNALWTKGGLHYPMPFR' A
#
# COMPACT_ATOMS: atom_id res chain seq x y z
N LEU A 1 -6.77 15.62 11.95
CA LEU A 1 -5.43 15.01 12.12
C LEU A 1 -4.37 15.99 12.64
N GLY A 2 -4.62 17.31 12.65
CA GLY A 2 -3.60 18.29 13.05
C GLY A 2 -2.42 18.41 12.06
N LEU A 3 -2.61 17.91 10.83
CA LEU A 3 -1.64 17.94 9.74
C LEU A 3 -2.08 18.96 8.69
N GLY A 4 -1.13 19.42 7.87
CA GLY A 4 -1.43 20.27 6.70
C GLY A 4 -2.34 19.57 5.69
N ASN A 5 -3.06 20.35 4.88
CA ASN A 5 -4.00 19.81 3.88
C ASN A 5 -3.33 18.91 2.83
N ASP A 6 -2.02 19.05 2.66
CA ASP A 6 -1.16 18.33 1.74
C ASP A 6 -0.57 17.04 2.34
N TRP A 7 -0.95 16.65 3.57
CA TRP A 7 -0.32 15.53 4.27
C TRP A 7 -0.32 14.23 3.46
N ALA A 8 -1.45 13.88 2.83
CA ALA A 8 -1.57 12.65 2.06
C ALA A 8 -0.71 12.69 0.79
N TYR A 9 -0.65 13.85 0.14
CA TYR A 9 0.22 14.09 -1.00
C TYR A 9 1.69 13.94 -0.61
N ASN A 10 2.09 14.51 0.52
CA ASN A 10 3.46 14.43 1.02
C ASN A 10 3.87 12.98 1.32
N VAL A 11 2.99 12.18 1.95
CA VAL A 11 3.26 10.75 2.21
C VAL A 11 3.48 9.99 0.91
N ILE A 12 2.54 10.09 -0.04
CA ILE A 12 2.65 9.37 -1.32
C ILE A 12 3.90 9.82 -2.10
N SER A 13 4.21 11.12 -2.08
CA SER A 13 5.39 11.66 -2.80
C SER A 13 6.71 11.19 -2.21
N MET A 14 6.79 11.00 -0.89
CA MET A 14 8.02 10.61 -0.22
C MET A 14 8.30 9.11 -0.30
N ILE A 15 7.27 8.26 -0.14
CA ILE A 15 7.48 6.81 -0.01
C ILE A 15 6.71 5.97 -1.04
N GLY A 16 5.69 6.53 -1.69
CA GLY A 16 4.75 5.82 -2.55
C GLY A 16 3.55 5.27 -1.76
N ASN A 17 2.61 4.68 -2.50
CA ASN A 17 1.45 4.00 -1.93
C ASN A 17 1.80 2.58 -1.43
N TYR A 18 0.84 1.93 -0.76
CA TYR A 18 1.05 0.59 -0.19
C TYR A 18 1.53 -0.45 -1.20
N GLY A 19 0.97 -0.49 -2.42
CA GLY A 19 1.38 -1.43 -3.45
C GLY A 19 2.83 -1.22 -3.89
N GLU A 20 3.23 0.04 -4.09
CA GLU A 20 4.61 0.40 -4.44
C GLU A 20 5.59 0.00 -3.33
N MET A 21 5.22 0.26 -2.08
CA MET A 21 6.02 -0.12 -0.91
C MET A 21 6.12 -1.63 -0.75
N TYR A 22 5.03 -2.37 -0.97
CA TYR A 22 5.02 -3.83 -0.93
C TYR A 22 5.98 -4.41 -1.96
N GLU A 23 5.86 -4.00 -3.22
CA GLU A 23 6.71 -4.48 -4.30
C GLU A 23 8.19 -4.15 -4.11
N ARG A 24 8.50 -2.97 -3.55
CA ARG A 24 9.88 -2.54 -3.29
C ARG A 24 10.57 -3.36 -2.20
N HIS A 25 9.86 -3.81 -1.17
CA HIS A 25 10.48 -4.39 0.03
C HIS A 25 10.28 -5.90 0.19
N VAL A 26 9.15 -6.42 -0.26
CA VAL A 26 8.78 -7.83 -0.03
C VAL A 26 8.21 -8.54 -1.26
N GLY A 27 7.90 -7.79 -2.33
CA GLY A 27 7.28 -8.31 -3.55
C GLY A 27 8.14 -9.28 -4.35
N LEU A 28 7.63 -9.64 -5.52
CA LEU A 28 8.23 -10.67 -6.39
C LEU A 28 9.67 -10.36 -6.82
N ASN A 29 10.02 -9.07 -6.90
CA ASN A 29 11.36 -8.62 -7.32
C ASN A 29 12.35 -8.48 -6.15
N THR A 30 11.99 -8.94 -4.96
CA THR A 30 12.85 -8.92 -3.77
C THR A 30 13.29 -10.33 -3.40
N PRO A 31 14.30 -10.51 -2.52
CA PRO A 31 14.69 -11.84 -2.07
C PRO A 31 13.57 -12.65 -1.39
N LEU A 32 12.54 -11.99 -0.87
CA LEU A 32 11.41 -12.65 -0.21
C LEU A 32 10.38 -13.21 -1.21
N GLN A 33 10.31 -12.64 -2.41
CA GLN A 33 9.46 -13.10 -3.51
C GLN A 33 7.99 -13.32 -3.12
N LEU A 34 7.44 -12.47 -2.25
CA LEU A 34 6.04 -12.61 -1.81
C LEU A 34 5.11 -12.03 -2.86
N GLN A 35 4.24 -12.87 -3.42
CA GLN A 35 3.19 -12.42 -4.32
C GLN A 35 2.09 -11.71 -3.54
N ARG A 36 1.72 -10.50 -3.99
CA ARG A 36 0.65 -9.72 -3.35
C ARG A 36 -0.73 -10.19 -3.79
N GLU A 37 -0.95 -10.32 -5.08
CA GLU A 37 -2.20 -10.79 -5.68
C GLU A 37 -2.49 -12.24 -5.26
N GLY A 38 -3.72 -12.52 -4.84
CA GLY A 38 -4.09 -13.83 -4.26
C GLY A 38 -3.66 -14.03 -2.80
N SER A 39 -2.95 -13.05 -2.20
CA SER A 39 -2.63 -13.05 -0.77
C SER A 39 -3.58 -12.16 0.03
N PRO A 40 -3.61 -12.30 1.37
CA PRO A 40 -4.33 -11.37 2.25
C PRO A 40 -3.87 -9.90 2.12
N ASN A 41 -2.68 -9.64 1.57
CA ASN A 41 -2.15 -8.29 1.39
C ASN A 41 -2.65 -7.60 0.11
N ALA A 42 -3.41 -8.28 -0.76
CA ALA A 42 -4.09 -7.62 -1.86
C ALA A 42 -5.19 -6.66 -1.36
N LEU A 43 -5.63 -5.75 -2.24
CA LEU A 43 -6.81 -4.93 -1.97
C LEU A 43 -8.04 -5.81 -1.77
N TRP A 44 -8.97 -5.38 -0.92
CA TRP A 44 -10.22 -6.10 -0.68
C TRP A 44 -11.05 -6.32 -1.95
N THR A 45 -11.05 -5.34 -2.88
CA THR A 45 -11.71 -5.46 -4.20
C THR A 45 -10.99 -6.41 -5.16
N LYS A 46 -9.83 -6.95 -4.76
CA LYS A 46 -8.99 -7.89 -5.51
C LYS A 46 -8.79 -9.20 -4.74
N GLY A 47 -9.69 -9.50 -3.81
CA GLY A 47 -9.69 -10.77 -3.05
C GLY A 47 -8.76 -10.81 -1.84
N GLY A 48 -8.14 -9.69 -1.46
CA GLY A 48 -7.35 -9.60 -0.22
C GLY A 48 -8.15 -9.06 0.97
N LEU A 49 -7.44 -8.72 2.04
CA LEU A 49 -8.02 -8.17 3.27
C LEU A 49 -7.64 -6.70 3.50
N HIS A 50 -6.82 -6.10 2.62
CA HIS A 50 -6.41 -4.72 2.77
C HIS A 50 -7.55 -3.77 2.37
N TYR A 51 -8.21 -3.19 3.38
CA TYR A 51 -9.34 -2.28 3.22
C TYR A 51 -8.96 -0.88 3.77
N PRO A 52 -8.80 0.14 2.91
CA PRO A 52 -8.63 1.51 3.39
C PRO A 52 -9.98 2.05 3.86
N MET A 53 -10.03 2.52 5.11
CA MET A 53 -11.20 3.24 5.60
C MET A 53 -11.41 4.53 4.78
N PRO A 54 -12.67 4.89 4.44
CA PRO A 54 -12.94 6.13 3.74
C PRO A 54 -12.44 7.34 4.55
N PHE A 55 -11.61 8.19 3.93
CA PHE A 55 -11.31 9.52 4.46
C PHE A 55 -12.47 10.45 4.10
N ARG A 56 -13.36 10.70 5.06
CA ARG A 56 -14.52 11.58 4.95
C ARG A 56 -14.59 12.50 6.16
#